data_AF-A0A0E3VT46-F1
#
_entry.id   AF-A0A0E3VT46-F1
#
_cell.length_a   1.000
_cell.length_b   1.000
_cell.length_c   1.000
_cell.angle_alpha   90.00
_cell.angle_beta   90.00
_cell.angle_gamma   90.00
#
_symmetry.space_group_name_H-M   'P 1'
#
loop_
_entity.id
_entity.type
_entity.pdbx_description
1 polymer ?
#
loop_
_entity_poly.entity_id
_entity_poly.type
_entity_poly.pdbx_seq_one_letter_code
_entity_poly.pdbx_strand_id
1 'polypeptide(L)'
;MVGLADPPDFISILDADFVPLPEFLARAMCLFRDQGVGVVQTPQHFINADPIQTNLAATKVWPDEQRFFFDILMPSKDAWGVAFCCGTSSVIRFSSLVKIGGFPTDSVTEDYLLTLRLKEIGARTVYLNERLTLGLAPEGLKEYITQRGRWCLGFMQILRGRSGPLSRRSQLDVIDRLSLIEAFMSWTSTYVVKVFGLVVPSLYLLFGIKAVQADLSELLGYFLPLYLWYSLTMAWISRGRSMAGMSDVAQYIALPAVLKAVATGLLKPHGHKFKVTAKGGDRDQRFIEWPLLRVYGTALAITLAGIAYAFVLHAQGDIIAYGGLALAWSLYNAIILTIVCLVSIEQPRRRKAERFERDEPVLFNIGGRPGVYRLADMSITGARFVSDNPPPVGIAVHCTLRERNVAALVVRRTADGFAIRFDETLNTRVDLIRAFYSGDYVTAFTGIRAAPLGKAIMMRIFG
;
A
#
# COMPACT_ATOMS: atom_id res chain seq x y z
N MET A 1 -25.69 -28.63 6.07
CA MET A 1 -24.33 -28.06 6.07
C MET A 1 -23.64 -28.57 4.82
N VAL A 2 -23.12 -27.68 3.97
CA VAL A 2 -22.38 -28.05 2.77
C VAL A 2 -20.92 -28.29 3.15
N GLY A 3 -20.34 -29.43 2.76
CA GLY A 3 -19.22 -29.34 1.82
C GLY A 3 -17.98 -30.21 2.01
N LEU A 4 -17.60 -30.61 3.23
CA LEU A 4 -16.37 -31.38 3.44
C LEU A 4 -16.65 -32.64 4.26
N ALA A 5 -16.12 -33.78 3.81
CA ALA A 5 -16.24 -35.05 4.51
C ALA A 5 -15.55 -35.02 5.89
N ASP A 6 -14.49 -34.23 6.00
CA ASP A 6 -13.76 -33.95 7.23
C ASP A 6 -13.62 -32.43 7.40
N PRO A 7 -14.46 -31.77 8.21
CA PRO A 7 -14.42 -30.33 8.39
C PRO A 7 -13.20 -29.92 9.24
N PRO A 8 -12.39 -28.95 8.80
CA PRO A 8 -11.26 -28.50 9.60
C PRO A 8 -11.73 -27.69 10.82
N ASP A 9 -10.92 -27.65 11.88
CA ASP A 9 -11.18 -26.76 13.02
C ASP A 9 -10.93 -25.28 12.68
N PHE A 10 -9.97 -25.03 11.77
CA PHE A 10 -9.52 -23.70 11.37
C PHE A 10 -9.25 -23.63 9.87
N ILE A 11 -9.45 -22.45 9.29
CA ILE A 11 -9.14 -22.14 7.89
C ILE A 11 -8.10 -21.03 7.88
N SER A 12 -6.99 -21.25 7.16
CA SER A 12 -6.05 -20.18 6.82
C SER A 12 -6.35 -19.62 5.43
N ILE A 13 -6.32 -18.30 5.29
CA ILE A 13 -6.51 -17.61 4.01
C ILE A 13 -5.21 -16.90 3.62
N LEU A 14 -4.75 -17.19 2.40
CA LEU A 14 -3.63 -16.53 1.76
C LEU A 14 -3.99 -16.24 0.30
N ASP A 15 -3.79 -15.01 -0.11
CA ASP A 15 -3.82 -14.64 -1.52
C ASP A 15 -2.65 -15.31 -2.26
N ALA A 16 -2.82 -15.56 -3.56
CA ALA A 16 -1.83 -16.25 -4.39
C ALA A 16 -0.46 -15.55 -4.50
N ASP A 17 -0.41 -14.25 -4.20
CA ASP A 17 0.79 -13.42 -4.15
C ASP A 17 1.36 -13.24 -2.74
N PHE A 18 0.85 -13.96 -1.74
CA PHE A 18 1.38 -13.99 -0.38
C PHE A 18 2.04 -15.33 -0.05
N VAL A 19 3.26 -15.25 0.48
CA VAL A 19 4.03 -16.40 0.95
C VAL A 19 4.08 -16.37 2.48
N PRO A 20 3.61 -17.43 3.17
CA PRO A 20 3.69 -17.50 4.63
C PRO A 20 5.11 -17.84 5.08
N LEU A 21 5.53 -17.24 6.20
CA LEU A 21 6.74 -17.65 6.90
C LEU A 21 6.48 -18.95 7.68
N PRO A 22 7.52 -19.79 7.94
CA PRO A 22 7.36 -21.07 8.64
C PRO A 22 6.60 -20.97 9.98
N GLU A 23 6.74 -19.85 10.67
CA GLU A 23 6.19 -19.60 12.00
C GLU A 23 4.71 -19.16 11.97
N PHE A 24 4.16 -18.83 10.80
CA PHE A 24 2.85 -18.19 10.66
C PHE A 24 1.74 -18.90 11.44
N LEU A 25 1.53 -20.20 11.17
CA LEU A 25 0.50 -20.97 11.84
C LEU A 25 0.84 -21.21 13.31
N ALA A 26 2.09 -21.52 13.63
CA ALA A 26 2.51 -21.77 15.02
C ALA A 26 2.21 -20.56 15.92
N ARG A 27 2.48 -19.35 15.44
CA ARG A 27 2.22 -18.08 16.16
C ARG A 27 0.73 -17.76 16.22
N ALA A 28 0.02 -17.82 15.08
CA ALA A 28 -1.40 -17.50 15.03
C ALA A 28 -2.27 -18.45 15.86
N MET A 29 -1.96 -19.75 15.83
CA MET A 29 -2.74 -20.79 16.51
C MET A 29 -2.72 -20.66 18.04
N CYS A 30 -1.66 -20.08 18.62
CA CYS A 30 -1.59 -19.85 20.06
C CYS A 30 -2.73 -18.97 20.59
N LEU A 31 -3.21 -18.02 19.78
CA LEU A 31 -4.27 -17.08 20.19
C LEU A 31 -5.66 -17.74 20.24
N PHE A 32 -5.86 -18.85 19.53
CA PHE A 32 -7.13 -19.60 19.55
C PHE A 32 -7.33 -20.48 20.79
N ARG A 33 -6.38 -20.48 21.73
CA ARG A 33 -6.61 -21.02 23.08
C ARG A 33 -7.77 -20.32 23.76
N ASP A 34 -7.96 -19.04 23.44
CA ASP A 34 -9.16 -18.30 23.80
C ASP A 34 -10.32 -18.68 22.85
N GLN A 35 -11.35 -19.30 23.43
CA GLN A 35 -12.50 -19.79 22.68
C GLN A 35 -13.35 -18.67 22.07
N GLY A 36 -13.24 -17.44 22.57
CA GLY A 36 -13.91 -16.26 22.03
C GLY A 36 -13.26 -15.71 20.77
N VAL A 37 -12.05 -16.15 20.41
CA VAL A 37 -11.36 -15.70 19.19
C VAL A 37 -11.92 -16.44 17.98
N GLY A 38 -12.51 -15.68 17.06
CA GLY A 38 -13.02 -16.16 15.78
C GLY A 38 -12.05 -15.97 14.63
N VAL A 39 -11.22 -14.92 14.68
CA VAL A 39 -10.23 -14.60 13.64
C VAL A 39 -8.95 -14.11 14.27
N VAL A 40 -7.81 -14.56 13.73
CA VAL A 40 -6.50 -13.95 13.94
C VAL A 40 -6.04 -13.36 12.62
N GLN A 41 -5.82 -12.04 12.60
CA GLN A 41 -5.29 -11.31 11.44
C GLN A 41 -3.82 -10.95 11.70
N THR A 42 -2.97 -11.12 10.70
CA THR A 42 -1.58 -10.64 10.73
C THR A 42 -1.36 -9.50 9.71
N PRO A 43 -0.37 -8.62 9.91
CA PRO A 43 0.01 -7.61 8.93
C PRO A 43 0.23 -8.18 7.53
N GLN A 44 -0.32 -7.51 6.51
CA GLN A 44 0.14 -7.72 5.14
C GLN A 44 1.46 -6.99 4.97
N HIS A 45 2.53 -7.71 4.64
CA HIS A 45 3.86 -7.12 4.46
C HIS A 45 4.31 -7.21 3.01
N PHE A 46 4.45 -6.07 2.33
CA PHE A 46 4.84 -6.04 0.92
C PHE A 46 6.35 -5.94 0.74
N ILE A 47 6.89 -6.77 -0.15
CA ILE A 47 8.33 -6.88 -0.36
C ILE A 47 8.83 -6.04 -1.54
N ASN A 48 7.92 -5.66 -2.45
CA ASN A 48 8.18 -4.78 -3.59
C ASN A 48 7.66 -3.36 -3.29
N ALA A 49 8.26 -2.39 -3.98
CA ALA A 49 7.77 -1.02 -3.93
C ALA A 49 6.41 -0.91 -4.63
N ASP A 50 5.55 -0.02 -4.14
CA ASP A 50 4.30 0.32 -4.81
C ASP A 50 4.56 1.19 -6.07
N PRO A 51 3.55 1.44 -6.93
CA PRO A 51 3.77 2.13 -8.19
C PRO A 51 4.10 3.62 -7.99
N ILE A 52 3.62 4.25 -6.92
CA ILE A 52 3.93 5.64 -6.59
C ILE A 52 5.42 5.76 -6.26
N GLN A 53 5.91 4.86 -5.40
CA GLN A 53 7.33 4.81 -5.02
C GLN A 53 8.24 4.52 -6.22
N THR A 54 7.82 3.58 -7.07
CA THR A 54 8.55 3.18 -8.27
C THR A 54 8.65 4.34 -9.27
N ASN A 55 7.54 5.02 -9.53
CA ASN A 55 7.48 6.09 -10.55
C ASN A 55 8.23 7.36 -10.12
N LEU A 56 8.42 7.55 -8.81
CA LEU A 56 9.24 8.63 -8.23
C LEU A 56 10.70 8.25 -7.97
N ALA A 57 11.13 7.03 -8.32
CA ALA A 57 12.44 6.50 -7.97
C ALA A 57 12.76 6.61 -6.46
N ALA A 58 11.72 6.53 -5.62
CA ALA A 58 11.78 6.73 -4.16
C ALA A 58 11.70 5.40 -3.38
N THR A 59 11.96 4.27 -4.04
CA THR A 59 11.77 2.91 -3.49
C THR A 59 12.57 2.62 -2.21
N LYS A 60 13.69 3.33 -1.99
CA LYS A 60 14.57 3.16 -0.81
C LYS A 60 14.41 4.26 0.25
N VAL A 61 13.36 5.07 0.16
CA VAL A 61 13.30 6.36 0.87
C VAL A 61 12.19 6.40 1.93
N TRP A 62 11.10 5.69 1.70
CA TRP A 62 9.92 5.71 2.55
C TRP A 62 9.16 4.38 2.41
N PRO A 63 8.43 3.94 3.45
CA PRO A 63 7.65 2.71 3.39
C PRO A 63 6.45 2.83 2.46
N ASP A 64 5.89 1.70 2.03
CA ASP A 64 4.61 1.68 1.32
C ASP A 64 3.51 2.31 2.18
N GLU A 65 2.51 2.94 1.53
CA GLU A 65 1.41 3.65 2.20
C GLU A 65 0.67 2.79 3.24
N GLN A 66 0.65 1.47 3.04
CA GLN A 66 -0.06 0.55 3.92
C GLN A 66 0.71 0.23 5.21
N ARG A 67 2.00 0.58 5.35
CA ARG A 67 2.73 0.38 6.62
C ARG A 67 2.10 1.13 7.77
N PHE A 68 1.67 2.38 7.57
CA PHE A 68 1.00 3.12 8.63
C PHE A 68 -0.29 2.39 9.08
N PHE A 69 -1.05 1.87 8.12
CA PHE A 69 -2.26 1.11 8.39
C PHE A 69 -1.97 -0.17 9.20
N PHE A 70 -1.07 -1.04 8.71
CA PHE A 70 -0.82 -2.34 9.36
C PHE A 70 0.07 -2.27 10.61
N ASP A 71 1.05 -1.39 10.67
CA ASP A 71 2.00 -1.35 11.80
C ASP A 71 1.49 -0.48 12.97
N ILE A 72 0.57 0.47 12.72
CA ILE A 72 0.12 1.46 13.72
C ILE A 72 -1.40 1.43 13.90
N LEU A 73 -2.17 1.62 12.82
CA LEU A 73 -3.63 1.76 12.91
C LEU A 73 -4.32 0.45 13.30
N MET A 74 -3.96 -0.68 12.70
CA MET A 74 -4.55 -1.99 13.00
C MET A 74 -4.31 -2.46 14.44
N PRO A 75 -3.08 -2.39 15.00
CA PRO A 75 -2.85 -2.63 16.42
C PRO A 75 -3.63 -1.68 17.32
N SER A 76 -3.77 -0.42 16.91
CA SER A 76 -4.56 0.56 17.65
C SER A 76 -6.05 0.18 17.63
N LYS A 77 -6.59 -0.25 16.48
CA LYS A 77 -7.95 -0.79 16.37
C LYS A 77 -8.13 -2.06 17.21
N ASP A 78 -7.14 -2.93 17.28
CA ASP A 78 -7.15 -4.12 18.13
C ASP A 78 -7.22 -3.78 19.61
N ALA A 79 -6.51 -2.74 20.06
CA ALA A 79 -6.59 -2.26 21.44
C ALA A 79 -8.00 -1.75 21.82
N TRP A 80 -8.79 -1.30 20.83
CA TRP A 80 -10.21 -0.95 21.00
C TRP A 80 -11.16 -2.12 20.70
N GLY A 81 -10.64 -3.31 20.40
CA GLY A 81 -11.41 -4.50 20.05
C GLY A 81 -12.09 -4.43 18.68
N VAL A 82 -11.69 -3.51 17.79
CA VAL A 82 -12.32 -3.25 16.47
C VAL A 82 -11.41 -3.57 15.29
N ALA A 83 -10.35 -4.35 15.50
CA ALA A 83 -9.56 -4.92 14.42
C ALA A 83 -10.42 -5.83 13.53
N PHE A 84 -10.06 -5.93 12.25
CA PHE A 84 -10.82 -6.66 11.25
C PHE A 84 -9.96 -7.49 10.31
N CYS A 85 -10.58 -8.48 9.67
CA CYS A 85 -9.97 -9.34 8.67
C CYS A 85 -9.75 -8.55 7.37
N CYS A 86 -8.55 -8.68 6.79
CA CYS A 86 -8.14 -7.97 5.58
C CYS A 86 -8.00 -8.90 4.36
N GLY A 87 -8.66 -10.05 4.38
CA GLY A 87 -8.84 -10.93 3.22
C GLY A 87 -7.69 -11.91 2.94
N THR A 88 -6.51 -11.67 3.51
CA THR A 88 -5.35 -12.57 3.44
C THR A 88 -4.57 -12.49 4.75
N SER A 89 -3.62 -13.40 4.94
CA SER A 89 -2.74 -13.46 6.11
C SER A 89 -3.53 -13.62 7.41
N SER A 90 -4.60 -14.41 7.35
CA SER A 90 -5.53 -14.62 8.45
C SER A 90 -5.81 -16.11 8.68
N VAL A 91 -6.23 -16.41 9.90
CA VAL A 91 -6.74 -17.72 10.31
C VAL A 91 -8.11 -17.51 10.94
N ILE A 92 -9.07 -18.37 10.60
CA ILE A 92 -10.47 -18.26 11.02
C ILE A 92 -10.87 -19.57 11.71
N ARG A 93 -11.56 -19.47 12.85
CA ARG A 93 -12.19 -20.60 13.51
C ARG A 93 -13.39 -21.08 12.69
N PHE A 94 -13.33 -22.31 12.19
CA PHE A 94 -14.32 -22.85 11.27
C PHE A 94 -15.73 -22.88 11.87
N SER A 95 -15.84 -23.27 13.14
CA SER A 95 -17.14 -23.31 13.83
C SER A 95 -17.82 -21.94 13.91
N SER A 96 -17.05 -20.85 14.05
CA SER A 96 -17.59 -19.48 14.02
C SER A 96 -18.05 -19.07 12.62
N LEU A 97 -17.31 -19.46 11.58
CA LEU A 97 -17.68 -19.26 10.18
C LEU A 97 -18.98 -19.99 9.82
N VAL A 98 -19.15 -21.24 10.28
CA VAL A 98 -20.37 -22.02 10.06
C VAL A 98 -21.58 -21.36 10.75
N LYS A 99 -21.42 -20.85 11.97
CA LYS A 99 -22.50 -20.19 12.73
C LYS A 99 -23.07 -18.96 12.01
N ILE A 100 -22.25 -18.23 11.25
CA ILE A 100 -22.71 -17.05 10.49
C ILE A 100 -23.19 -17.40 9.08
N GLY A 101 -23.18 -18.69 8.69
CA GLY A 101 -23.63 -19.16 7.39
C GLY A 101 -22.55 -19.19 6.29
N GLY A 102 -21.26 -19.13 6.65
CA GLY A 102 -20.15 -19.09 5.70
C GLY A 102 -19.63 -17.67 5.42
N PHE A 103 -18.83 -17.53 4.36
CA PHE A 103 -18.32 -16.22 3.94
C PHE A 103 -19.48 -15.34 3.44
N PRO A 104 -19.62 -14.11 3.95
CA PRO A 104 -20.72 -13.24 3.57
C PRO A 104 -20.51 -12.66 2.18
N THR A 105 -21.55 -12.68 1.35
CA THR A 105 -21.48 -12.28 -0.07
C THR A 105 -22.17 -10.94 -0.37
N ASP A 106 -22.63 -10.23 0.66
CA ASP A 106 -23.41 -8.99 0.50
C ASP A 106 -22.55 -7.79 0.03
N SER A 107 -21.22 -7.90 0.12
CA SER A 107 -20.25 -6.86 -0.24
C SER A 107 -19.08 -7.46 -1.01
N VAL A 108 -18.46 -6.66 -1.89
CA VAL A 108 -17.19 -7.00 -2.57
C VAL A 108 -15.95 -6.95 -1.67
N THR A 109 -16.13 -6.56 -0.40
CA THR A 109 -15.17 -6.69 0.70
C THR A 109 -15.75 -7.64 1.75
N GLU A 110 -15.83 -8.91 1.36
CA GLU A 110 -16.35 -10.02 2.17
C GLU A 110 -15.56 -10.24 3.46
N ASP A 111 -14.29 -9.86 3.45
CA ASP A 111 -13.33 -9.97 4.54
C ASP A 111 -13.66 -9.05 5.72
N TYR A 112 -13.86 -7.75 5.47
CA TYR A 112 -14.30 -6.83 6.50
C TYR A 112 -15.69 -7.26 7.00
N LEU A 113 -16.59 -7.60 6.07
CA LEU A 113 -17.95 -8.02 6.42
C LEU A 113 -17.95 -9.29 7.28
N LEU A 114 -17.04 -10.24 7.03
CA LEU A 114 -16.85 -11.43 7.85
C LEU A 114 -16.59 -11.05 9.31
N THR A 115 -15.67 -10.12 9.57
CA THR A 115 -15.41 -9.65 10.94
C THR A 115 -16.69 -9.11 11.60
N LEU A 116 -17.47 -8.30 10.89
CA LEU A 116 -18.71 -7.74 11.45
C LEU A 116 -19.74 -8.83 11.75
N ARG A 117 -19.89 -9.82 10.87
CA ARG A 117 -20.77 -10.97 11.09
C ARG A 117 -20.37 -11.79 12.31
N LEU A 118 -19.07 -12.00 12.49
CA LEU A 118 -18.54 -12.73 13.64
C LEU A 118 -18.75 -11.95 14.94
N LYS A 119 -18.57 -10.62 14.92
CA LYS A 119 -18.85 -9.76 16.07
C LYS A 119 -20.33 -9.78 16.48
N GLU A 120 -21.25 -9.81 15.51
CA GLU A 120 -22.69 -9.93 15.79
C GLU A 120 -23.07 -11.21 16.57
N ILE A 121 -22.22 -12.25 16.57
CA ILE A 121 -22.40 -13.48 17.36
C ILE A 121 -21.45 -13.58 18.58
N GLY A 122 -20.80 -12.47 18.93
CA GLY A 122 -19.88 -12.38 20.08
C GLY A 122 -18.47 -12.91 19.84
N ALA A 123 -18.09 -13.27 18.61
CA ALA A 123 -16.73 -13.68 18.30
C ALA A 123 -15.81 -12.45 18.11
N ARG A 124 -14.57 -12.56 18.58
CA ARG A 124 -13.56 -11.50 18.50
C ARG A 124 -12.61 -11.73 17.33
N THR A 125 -12.14 -10.63 16.75
CA THR A 125 -10.99 -10.60 15.86
C THR A 125 -9.79 -10.10 16.67
N VAL A 126 -8.65 -10.78 16.57
CA VAL A 126 -7.40 -10.39 17.22
C VAL A 126 -6.35 -10.07 16.15
N TYR A 127 -5.63 -8.97 16.33
CA TYR A 127 -4.55 -8.59 15.44
C TYR A 127 -3.18 -8.98 16.01
N LEU A 128 -2.56 -9.99 15.42
CA LEU A 128 -1.20 -10.40 15.73
C LEU A 128 -0.22 -9.55 14.92
N ASN A 129 0.33 -8.48 15.52
CA ASN A 129 1.21 -7.52 14.86
C ASN A 129 2.63 -8.07 14.59
N GLU A 130 2.71 -9.20 13.89
CA GLU A 130 3.94 -9.87 13.50
C GLU A 130 3.96 -10.08 11.99
N ARG A 131 5.13 -9.85 11.39
CA ARG A 131 5.31 -10.02 9.95
C ARG A 131 5.48 -11.51 9.65
N LEU A 132 4.37 -12.19 9.45
CA LEU A 132 4.33 -13.65 9.26
C LEU A 132 4.00 -14.07 7.82
N THR A 133 3.74 -13.10 6.94
CA THR A 133 3.48 -13.33 5.53
C THR A 133 4.13 -12.24 4.69
N LEU A 134 4.52 -12.56 3.48
CA LEU A 134 5.22 -11.69 2.55
C LEU A 134 4.46 -11.64 1.23
N GLY A 135 3.94 -10.46 0.89
CA GLY A 135 3.10 -10.21 -0.27
C GLY A 135 3.73 -9.32 -1.33
N LEU A 136 3.06 -9.20 -2.46
CA LEU A 136 3.37 -8.24 -3.52
C LEU A 136 2.35 -7.11 -3.55
N ALA A 137 2.82 -5.87 -3.43
CA ALA A 137 2.06 -4.67 -3.69
C ALA A 137 1.68 -4.57 -5.17
N PRO A 138 0.60 -3.84 -5.52
CA PRO A 138 0.25 -3.55 -6.90
C PRO A 138 1.45 -2.98 -7.64
N GLU A 139 1.73 -3.50 -8.82
CA GLU A 139 2.94 -3.11 -9.53
C GLU A 139 2.74 -1.85 -10.40
N GLY A 140 1.49 -1.50 -10.71
CA GLY A 140 1.12 -0.40 -11.62
C GLY A 140 -0.04 0.45 -11.09
N LEU A 141 -0.18 1.65 -11.63
CA LEU A 141 -1.16 2.62 -11.11
C LEU A 141 -2.59 2.18 -11.34
N LYS A 142 -2.88 1.60 -12.51
CA LYS A 142 -4.21 1.07 -12.81
C LYS A 142 -4.67 0.03 -11.78
N GLU A 143 -3.79 -0.90 -11.41
CA GLU A 143 -4.10 -1.91 -10.38
C GLU A 143 -4.31 -1.27 -9.02
N TYR A 144 -3.43 -0.35 -8.63
CA TYR A 144 -3.53 0.41 -7.39
C TYR A 144 -4.88 1.15 -7.26
N ILE A 145 -5.26 1.89 -8.30
CA ILE A 145 -6.51 2.68 -8.34
C ILE A 145 -7.74 1.76 -8.32
N THR A 146 -7.71 0.66 -9.09
CA THR A 146 -8.80 -0.32 -9.14
C THR A 146 -9.01 -0.98 -7.77
N GLN A 147 -7.92 -1.32 -7.09
CA GLN A 147 -7.97 -1.92 -5.76
C GLN A 147 -8.62 -0.97 -4.74
N ARG A 148 -8.20 0.30 -4.68
CA ARG A 148 -8.80 1.29 -3.77
C ARG A 148 -10.25 1.62 -4.08
N GLY A 149 -10.60 1.70 -5.36
CA GLY A 149 -11.99 1.84 -5.78
C GLY A 149 -12.86 0.67 -5.30
N ARG A 150 -12.37 -0.58 -5.39
CA ARG A 150 -13.09 -1.76 -4.92
C ARG A 150 -13.25 -1.77 -3.40
N TRP A 151 -12.19 -1.46 -2.65
CA TRP A 151 -12.25 -1.40 -1.19
C TRP A 151 -13.25 -0.35 -0.71
N CYS A 152 -13.21 0.84 -1.30
CA CYS A 152 -14.17 1.89 -1.00
C CYS A 152 -15.61 1.44 -1.33
N LEU A 153 -15.83 0.87 -2.52
CA LEU A 153 -17.17 0.41 -2.94
C LEU A 153 -17.74 -0.64 -1.96
N GLY A 154 -16.95 -1.67 -1.63
CA GLY A 154 -17.36 -2.72 -0.70
C GLY A 154 -17.65 -2.18 0.70
N PHE A 155 -16.84 -1.22 1.16
CA PHE A 155 -17.10 -0.54 2.42
C PHE A 155 -18.43 0.23 2.40
N MET A 156 -18.75 0.96 1.32
CA MET A 156 -20.05 1.64 1.20
C MET A 156 -21.23 0.67 1.17
N GLN A 157 -21.06 -0.52 0.58
CA GLN A 157 -22.07 -1.58 0.63
C GLN A 157 -22.29 -2.08 2.06
N ILE A 158 -21.21 -2.25 2.85
CA ILE A 158 -21.29 -2.62 4.27
C ILE A 158 -22.07 -1.57 5.07
N LEU A 159 -21.74 -0.29 4.89
CA LEU A 159 -22.40 0.81 5.62
C LEU A 159 -23.91 0.85 5.41
N ARG A 160 -24.38 0.50 4.21
CA ARG A 160 -25.81 0.43 3.88
C ARG A 160 -26.44 -0.92 4.23
N GLY A 161 -25.63 -1.94 4.43
CA GLY A 161 -26.05 -3.30 4.70
C GLY A 161 -26.56 -3.50 6.13
N ARG A 162 -26.96 -4.73 6.45
CA ARG A 162 -27.52 -5.05 7.77
C ARG A 162 -26.53 -4.88 8.93
N SER A 163 -25.22 -4.87 8.66
CA SER A 163 -24.15 -4.60 9.64
C SER A 163 -23.65 -3.16 9.62
N GLY A 164 -24.35 -2.24 8.94
CA GLY A 164 -23.99 -0.84 8.92
C GLY A 164 -24.12 -0.16 10.29
N PRO A 165 -23.41 0.97 10.51
CA PRO A 165 -23.38 1.65 11.81
C PRO A 165 -24.75 2.13 12.28
N LEU A 166 -25.65 2.46 11.35
CA LEU A 166 -27.01 2.94 11.62
C LEU A 166 -28.08 1.84 11.51
N SER A 167 -27.68 0.59 11.25
CA SER A 167 -28.62 -0.53 11.12
C SER A 167 -29.21 -0.90 12.48
N ARG A 168 -30.54 -0.90 12.56
CA ARG A 168 -31.30 -1.42 13.71
C ARG A 168 -31.28 -2.95 13.82
N ARG A 169 -30.85 -3.64 12.76
CA ARG A 169 -30.76 -5.12 12.72
C ARG A 169 -29.39 -5.65 13.15
N SER A 170 -28.41 -4.76 13.23
CA SER A 170 -27.05 -5.11 13.64
C SER A 170 -26.99 -5.30 15.15
N GLN A 171 -26.27 -6.33 15.59
CA GLN A 171 -25.94 -6.59 16.99
C GLN A 171 -24.52 -6.11 17.33
N LEU A 172 -23.95 -5.22 16.51
CA LEU A 172 -22.64 -4.62 16.77
C LEU A 172 -22.69 -3.63 17.93
N ASP A 173 -21.63 -3.65 18.73
CA ASP A 173 -21.41 -2.72 19.83
C ASP A 173 -21.22 -1.27 19.33
N VAL A 174 -21.40 -0.32 20.25
CA VAL A 174 -21.24 1.10 19.94
C VAL A 174 -19.84 1.40 19.38
N ILE A 175 -18.80 0.77 19.95
CA ILE A 175 -17.42 1.00 19.49
C ILE A 175 -17.17 0.51 18.06
N ASP A 176 -17.79 -0.61 17.67
CA ASP A 176 -17.74 -1.12 16.29
C ASP A 176 -18.42 -0.15 15.32
N ARG A 177 -19.57 0.40 15.71
CA ARG A 177 -20.30 1.39 14.90
C ARG A 177 -19.51 2.69 14.77
N LEU A 178 -18.84 3.13 15.83
CA LEU A 178 -17.95 4.30 15.78
C LEU A 178 -16.75 4.04 14.87
N SER A 179 -16.14 2.86 14.90
CA SER A 179 -15.07 2.49 13.97
C SER A 179 -15.54 2.49 12.51
N LEU A 180 -16.79 2.08 12.23
CA LEU A 180 -17.37 2.17 10.88
C LEU A 180 -17.61 3.62 10.46
N ILE A 181 -18.03 4.51 11.37
CA ILE A 181 -18.19 5.94 11.07
C ILE A 181 -16.83 6.59 10.80
N GLU A 182 -15.79 6.25 11.58
CA GLU A 182 -14.42 6.72 11.36
C GLU A 182 -13.91 6.30 9.97
N ALA A 183 -14.02 5.02 9.62
CA ALA A 183 -13.64 4.53 8.30
C ALA A 183 -14.48 5.17 7.18
N PHE A 184 -15.76 5.46 7.41
CA PHE A 184 -16.60 6.20 6.45
C PHE A 184 -16.08 7.62 6.23
N MET A 185 -15.74 8.35 7.29
CA MET A 185 -15.15 9.68 7.19
C MET A 185 -13.81 9.64 6.45
N SER A 186 -12.97 8.62 6.70
CA SER A 186 -11.71 8.45 5.98
C SER A 186 -11.91 8.20 4.47
N TRP A 187 -12.93 7.44 4.07
CA TRP A 187 -13.23 7.18 2.65
C TRP A 187 -14.01 8.29 1.95
N THR A 188 -14.58 9.25 2.70
CA THR A 188 -15.42 10.33 2.15
C THR A 188 -14.83 11.71 2.42
N SER A 189 -14.90 12.18 3.66
CA SER A 189 -14.48 13.51 4.09
C SER A 189 -13.06 13.86 3.63
N THR A 190 -12.10 12.94 3.78
CA THR A 190 -10.73 13.16 3.31
C THR A 190 -10.66 13.52 1.83
N TYR A 191 -11.35 12.76 0.98
CA TYR A 191 -11.35 12.95 -0.47
C TYR A 191 -12.16 14.16 -0.91
N VAL A 192 -13.28 14.45 -0.22
CA VAL A 192 -14.07 15.66 -0.46
C VAL A 192 -13.26 16.91 -0.11
N VAL A 193 -12.56 16.91 1.02
CA VAL A 193 -11.66 18.02 1.41
C VAL A 193 -10.54 18.22 0.40
N LYS A 194 -10.00 17.15 -0.23
CA LYS A 194 -9.02 17.30 -1.33
C LYS A 194 -9.60 18.03 -2.55
N VAL A 195 -10.86 17.74 -2.93
CA VAL A 195 -11.52 18.47 -4.01
C VAL A 195 -11.66 19.95 -3.66
N PHE A 196 -12.17 20.26 -2.47
CA PHE A 196 -12.29 21.64 -2.00
C PHE A 196 -10.93 22.34 -1.91
N GLY A 197 -9.90 21.63 -1.47
CA GLY A 197 -8.53 22.12 -1.38
C GLY A 197 -7.92 22.50 -2.74
N LEU A 198 -8.40 21.95 -3.86
CA LEU A 198 -8.02 22.37 -5.22
C LEU A 198 -8.91 23.51 -5.75
N VAL A 199 -10.22 23.40 -5.52
CA VAL A 199 -11.21 24.31 -6.13
C VAL A 199 -11.25 25.66 -5.43
N VAL A 200 -11.29 25.70 -4.09
CA VAL A 200 -11.48 26.94 -3.31
C VAL A 200 -10.37 27.96 -3.56
N PRO A 201 -9.07 27.60 -3.50
CA PRO A 201 -8.00 28.56 -3.81
C PRO A 201 -8.06 29.04 -5.26
N SER A 202 -8.38 28.15 -6.21
CA SER A 202 -8.51 28.52 -7.62
C SER A 202 -9.64 29.53 -7.86
N LEU A 203 -10.78 29.38 -7.18
CA LEU A 203 -11.89 30.32 -7.25
C LEU A 203 -11.53 31.69 -6.68
N TYR A 204 -10.77 31.72 -5.58
CA TYR A 204 -10.27 32.97 -5.01
C TYR A 204 -9.29 33.66 -5.98
N LEU A 205 -8.31 32.92 -6.51
CA LEU A 205 -7.27 33.50 -7.37
C LEU A 205 -7.80 34.00 -8.71
N LEU A 206 -8.76 33.31 -9.32
CA LEU A 206 -9.28 33.66 -10.64
C LEU A 206 -10.45 34.66 -10.59
N PHE A 207 -11.28 34.57 -9.56
CA PHE A 207 -12.55 35.31 -9.50
C PHE A 207 -12.72 36.17 -8.24
N GLY A 208 -11.76 36.16 -7.31
CA GLY A 208 -11.83 36.93 -6.06
C GLY A 208 -12.88 36.43 -5.06
N ILE A 209 -13.38 35.19 -5.22
CA ILE A 209 -14.41 34.62 -4.34
C ILE A 209 -13.80 34.30 -2.98
N LYS A 210 -14.14 35.09 -1.95
CA LYS A 210 -13.64 34.95 -0.56
C LYS A 210 -14.40 33.84 0.17
N ALA A 211 -13.79 32.66 0.32
CA ALA A 211 -14.34 31.57 1.13
C ALA A 211 -14.09 31.76 2.64
N VAL A 212 -12.97 32.41 2.99
CA VAL A 212 -12.59 32.76 4.36
C VAL A 212 -12.17 34.22 4.35
N GLN A 213 -12.71 35.02 5.26
CA GLN A 213 -12.30 36.39 5.50
C GLN A 213 -11.38 36.38 6.71
N ALA A 214 -10.08 36.23 6.47
CA ALA A 214 -9.07 36.26 7.52
C ALA A 214 -7.83 37.00 7.02
N ASP A 215 -7.27 37.86 7.84
CA ASP A 215 -6.00 38.50 7.53
C ASP A 215 -4.79 37.60 7.87
N LEU A 216 -3.59 38.05 7.52
CA LEU A 216 -2.37 37.27 7.76
C LEU A 216 -2.12 37.03 9.26
N SER A 217 -2.47 37.98 10.13
CA SER A 217 -2.30 37.81 11.58
C SER A 217 -3.23 36.75 12.15
N GLU A 218 -4.49 36.73 11.73
CA GLU A 218 -5.45 35.70 12.14
C GLU A 218 -5.03 34.32 11.60
N LEU A 219 -4.52 34.26 10.37
CA LEU A 219 -3.97 33.04 9.81
C LEU A 219 -2.81 32.49 10.66
N LEU A 220 -1.84 33.34 10.98
CA LEU A 220 -0.69 32.93 11.81
C LEU A 220 -1.11 32.64 13.26
N GLY A 221 -2.14 33.30 13.78
CA GLY A 221 -2.63 33.11 15.14
C GLY A 221 -3.45 31.84 15.34
N TYR A 222 -4.31 31.46 14.39
CA TYR A 222 -5.22 30.32 14.54
C TYR A 222 -4.82 29.10 13.72
N PHE A 223 -4.49 29.30 12.43
CA PHE A 223 -4.24 28.18 11.53
C PHE A 223 -2.87 27.57 11.74
N LEU A 224 -1.82 28.39 11.93
CA LEU A 224 -0.46 27.88 12.09
C LEU A 224 -0.30 26.98 13.34
N PRO A 225 -0.80 27.34 14.54
CA PRO A 225 -0.73 26.46 15.71
C PRO A 225 -1.50 25.16 15.51
N LEU A 226 -2.69 25.22 14.91
CA LEU A 226 -3.49 24.03 14.60
C LEU A 226 -2.75 23.10 13.62
N TYR A 227 -2.18 23.67 12.56
CA TYR A 227 -1.43 22.93 11.55
C TYR A 227 -0.16 22.28 12.14
N LEU A 228 0.60 23.03 12.95
CA LEU A 228 1.78 22.51 13.64
C LEU A 228 1.41 21.41 14.62
N TRP A 229 0.38 21.61 15.44
CA TRP A 229 -0.11 20.60 16.37
C TRP A 229 -0.50 19.31 15.65
N TYR A 230 -1.30 19.41 14.58
CA TYR A 230 -1.70 18.26 13.78
C TYR A 230 -0.49 17.55 13.15
N SER A 231 0.43 18.32 12.55
CA SER A 231 1.62 17.77 11.88
C SER A 231 2.56 17.06 12.86
N LEU A 232 2.82 17.66 14.03
CA LEU A 232 3.64 17.07 15.08
C LEU A 232 2.99 15.82 15.68
N THR A 233 1.68 15.87 15.92
CA THR A 233 0.92 14.72 16.45
C THR A 233 0.94 13.57 15.44
N MET A 234 0.73 13.83 14.15
CA MET A 234 0.81 12.78 13.14
C MET A 234 2.22 12.24 12.94
N ALA A 235 3.24 13.09 13.00
CA ALA A 235 4.63 12.64 12.95
C ALA A 235 4.95 11.70 14.13
N TRP A 236 4.48 12.05 15.34
CA TRP A 236 4.64 11.25 16.54
C TRP A 236 3.89 9.91 16.46
N ILE A 237 2.58 9.93 16.15
CA ILE A 237 1.73 8.73 16.07
C ILE A 237 2.22 7.79 14.98
N SER A 238 2.55 8.32 13.79
CA SER A 238 3.01 7.48 12.69
C SER A 238 4.41 6.90 12.89
N ARG A 239 5.18 7.40 13.88
CA ARG A 239 6.57 6.98 14.15
C ARG A 239 7.43 7.00 12.88
N GLY A 240 7.23 8.03 12.04
CA GLY A 240 7.89 8.12 10.75
C GLY A 240 7.52 6.97 9.80
N ARG A 241 6.24 6.59 9.73
CA ARG A 241 5.69 5.67 8.70
C ARG A 241 4.71 6.35 7.76
N SER A 242 4.37 7.61 8.00
CA SER A 242 3.49 8.42 7.15
C SER A 242 4.19 9.73 6.82
N MET A 243 4.11 10.15 5.56
CA MET A 243 4.60 11.44 5.10
C MET A 243 3.42 12.23 4.55
N ALA A 244 3.04 13.33 5.20
CA ALA A 244 1.83 14.08 4.86
C ALA A 244 1.71 14.41 3.36
N GLY A 245 2.74 15.03 2.76
CA GLY A 245 2.70 15.41 1.34
C GLY A 245 2.59 14.21 0.39
N MET A 246 3.15 13.06 0.77
CA MET A 246 3.06 11.90 -0.09
C MET A 246 1.77 11.07 0.13
N SER A 247 1.21 11.10 1.33
CA SER A 247 -0.15 10.63 1.58
C SER A 247 -1.15 11.40 0.72
N ASP A 248 -0.93 12.71 0.54
CA ASP A 248 -1.73 13.54 -0.36
C ASP A 248 -1.59 13.10 -1.82
N VAL A 249 -0.37 12.82 -2.30
CA VAL A 249 -0.14 12.27 -3.65
C VAL A 249 -0.92 10.97 -3.85
N ALA A 250 -0.83 10.03 -2.90
CA ALA A 250 -1.55 8.76 -2.94
C ALA A 250 -3.08 8.95 -2.95
N GLN A 251 -3.59 9.89 -2.14
CA GLN A 251 -5.02 10.23 -2.09
C GLN A 251 -5.49 10.88 -3.40
N TYR A 252 -4.71 11.78 -4.00
CA TYR A 252 -5.04 12.35 -5.31
C TYR A 252 -5.08 11.26 -6.38
N ILE A 253 -4.11 10.35 -6.44
CA ILE A 253 -4.13 9.24 -7.41
C ILE A 253 -5.39 8.38 -7.28
N ALA A 254 -5.80 8.08 -6.04
CA ALA A 254 -7.01 7.28 -5.77
C ALA A 254 -8.32 8.06 -5.91
N LEU A 255 -8.28 9.40 -5.88
CA LEU A 255 -9.45 10.29 -5.78
C LEU A 255 -10.55 9.98 -6.80
N PRO A 256 -10.28 9.82 -8.12
CA PRO A 256 -11.36 9.63 -9.08
C PRO A 256 -12.11 8.31 -8.87
N ALA A 257 -11.38 7.25 -8.54
CA ALA A 257 -11.97 5.94 -8.27
C ALA A 257 -12.73 5.91 -6.95
N VAL A 258 -12.19 6.55 -5.91
CA VAL A 258 -12.84 6.63 -4.59
C VAL A 258 -14.11 7.46 -4.65
N LEU A 259 -14.09 8.68 -5.21
CA LEU A 259 -15.31 9.48 -5.32
C LEU A 259 -16.41 8.78 -6.13
N LYS A 260 -16.03 8.11 -7.23
CA LYS A 260 -16.95 7.28 -7.99
C LYS A 260 -17.51 6.13 -7.15
N ALA A 261 -16.67 5.45 -6.38
CA ALA A 261 -17.07 4.33 -5.52
C ALA A 261 -17.99 4.79 -4.37
N VAL A 262 -17.72 5.95 -3.75
CA VAL A 262 -18.59 6.59 -2.76
C VAL A 262 -19.96 6.86 -3.36
N ALA A 263 -20.03 7.60 -4.47
CA ALA A 263 -21.29 7.94 -5.12
C ALA A 263 -22.06 6.68 -5.54
N THR A 264 -21.37 5.73 -6.16
CA THR A 264 -21.98 4.49 -6.66
C THR A 264 -22.47 3.61 -5.51
N GLY A 265 -21.64 3.37 -4.49
CA GLY A 265 -21.98 2.52 -3.36
C GLY A 265 -23.10 3.09 -2.50
N LEU A 266 -23.17 4.42 -2.36
CA LEU A 266 -24.24 5.08 -1.60
C LEU A 266 -25.55 5.19 -2.39
N LEU A 267 -25.52 5.46 -3.70
CA LEU A 267 -26.72 5.72 -4.51
C LEU A 267 -27.28 4.46 -5.18
N LYS A 268 -26.44 3.51 -5.59
CA LYS A 268 -26.85 2.29 -6.32
C LYS A 268 -26.10 1.09 -5.77
N PRO A 269 -26.54 0.43 -4.67
CA PRO A 269 -25.72 -0.57 -3.99
C PRO A 269 -25.57 -1.93 -4.71
N HIS A 270 -26.51 -2.30 -5.59
CA HIS A 270 -26.56 -3.63 -6.24
C HIS A 270 -26.19 -3.58 -7.73
N GLY A 271 -25.81 -4.75 -8.28
CA GLY A 271 -25.61 -4.96 -9.71
C GLY A 271 -24.22 -4.60 -10.25
N HIS A 272 -23.24 -4.37 -9.38
CA HIS A 272 -21.87 -4.09 -9.79
C HIS A 272 -21.14 -5.40 -10.07
N LYS A 273 -20.64 -5.55 -11.30
CA LYS A 273 -19.77 -6.68 -11.63
C LYS A 273 -18.44 -6.50 -10.92
N PHE A 274 -17.98 -7.56 -10.25
CA PHE A 274 -16.62 -7.64 -9.73
C PHE A 274 -15.64 -7.51 -10.89
N LYS A 275 -14.90 -6.40 -10.94
CA LYS A 275 -13.83 -6.22 -11.92
C LYS A 275 -12.54 -6.74 -11.30
N VAL A 276 -12.08 -7.89 -11.80
CA VAL A 276 -10.80 -8.48 -11.40
C VAL A 276 -9.70 -7.45 -11.66
N THR A 277 -8.90 -7.16 -10.65
CA THR A 277 -7.68 -6.36 -10.81
C THR A 277 -6.77 -7.12 -11.77
N ALA A 278 -6.40 -6.51 -12.91
CA ALA A 278 -5.47 -7.14 -13.83
C ALA A 278 -4.16 -7.43 -13.09
N LYS A 279 -3.69 -8.68 -13.09
CA LYS A 279 -2.35 -9.04 -12.56
C LYS A 279 -1.48 -9.46 -13.74
N GLY A 280 -0.23 -8.97 -13.80
CA GLY A 280 0.78 -9.46 -14.76
C GLY A 280 0.78 -8.85 -16.17
N GLY A 281 0.53 -7.54 -16.33
CA GLY A 281 0.73 -6.84 -17.62
C GLY A 281 2.21 -6.72 -18.03
N ASP A 282 2.46 -6.61 -19.33
CA ASP A 282 3.80 -6.28 -19.87
C ASP A 282 4.19 -4.85 -19.44
N ARG A 283 5.36 -4.73 -18.82
CA ARG A 283 5.85 -3.52 -18.13
C ARG A 283 7.27 -3.16 -18.58
N ASP A 284 7.71 -3.67 -19.72
CA ASP A 284 9.04 -3.40 -20.27
C ASP A 284 9.18 -1.95 -20.78
N GLN A 285 8.05 -1.27 -21.03
CA GLN A 285 8.00 0.07 -21.60
C GLN A 285 7.42 1.10 -20.63
N ARG A 286 7.76 2.37 -20.88
CA ARG A 286 7.11 3.50 -20.19
C ARG A 286 5.64 3.57 -20.60
N PHE A 287 4.77 3.74 -19.63
CA PHE A 287 3.33 3.88 -19.85
C PHE A 287 2.84 5.19 -19.22
N ILE A 288 1.89 5.87 -19.87
CA ILE A 288 1.34 7.14 -19.38
C ILE A 288 -0.13 6.95 -19.06
N GLU A 289 -0.50 7.22 -17.81
CA GLU A 289 -1.88 7.26 -17.34
C GLU A 289 -2.56 8.56 -17.78
N TRP A 290 -2.84 8.69 -19.07
CA TRP A 290 -3.43 9.88 -19.68
C TRP A 290 -4.69 10.41 -18.99
N PRO A 291 -5.64 9.58 -18.51
CA PRO A 291 -6.80 10.10 -17.80
C PRO A 291 -6.44 10.89 -16.55
N LEU A 292 -5.48 10.40 -15.74
CA LEU A 292 -5.01 11.12 -14.56
C LEU A 292 -4.22 12.36 -14.95
N LEU A 293 -3.32 12.22 -15.92
CA LEU A 293 -2.48 13.33 -16.38
C LEU A 293 -3.31 14.49 -16.93
N ARG A 294 -4.42 14.21 -17.63
CA ARG A 294 -5.35 15.25 -18.10
C ARG A 294 -6.04 15.96 -16.95
N VAL A 295 -6.56 15.23 -15.97
CA VAL A 295 -7.26 15.82 -14.82
C VAL A 295 -6.30 16.67 -13.99
N TYR A 296 -5.18 16.10 -13.55
CA TYR A 296 -4.25 16.79 -12.65
C TYR A 296 -3.35 17.79 -13.39
N GLY A 297 -3.02 17.55 -14.65
CA GLY A 297 -2.31 18.52 -15.49
C GLY A 297 -3.16 19.76 -15.77
N THR A 298 -4.47 19.59 -16.00
CA THR A 298 -5.39 20.74 -16.12
C THR A 298 -5.52 21.48 -14.80
N ALA A 299 -5.68 20.76 -13.68
CA ALA A 299 -5.74 21.40 -12.36
C ALA A 299 -4.44 22.16 -12.04
N LEU A 300 -3.27 21.62 -12.40
CA LEU A 300 -1.98 22.29 -12.26
C LEU A 300 -1.91 23.55 -13.11
N ALA A 301 -2.31 23.48 -14.38
CA ALA A 301 -2.35 24.63 -15.27
C ALA A 301 -3.27 25.74 -14.74
N ILE A 302 -4.46 25.39 -14.25
CA ILE A 302 -5.40 26.33 -13.63
C ILE A 302 -4.78 26.97 -12.38
N THR A 303 -4.13 26.17 -11.53
CA THR A 303 -3.48 26.66 -10.30
C THR A 303 -2.36 27.65 -10.63
N LEU A 304 -1.48 27.31 -11.57
CA LEU A 304 -0.38 28.18 -11.99
C LEU A 304 -0.87 29.44 -12.68
N ALA A 305 -1.88 29.33 -13.56
CA ALA A 305 -2.51 30.47 -14.21
C ALA A 305 -3.20 31.39 -13.19
N GLY A 306 -3.87 30.83 -12.18
CA GLY A 306 -4.49 31.58 -11.09
C GLY A 306 -3.46 32.36 -10.27
N ILE A 307 -2.34 31.74 -9.90
CA ILE A 307 -1.24 32.42 -9.20
C ILE A 307 -0.69 33.56 -10.05
N ALA A 308 -0.39 33.31 -11.33
CA ALA A 308 0.14 34.33 -12.24
C ALA A 308 -0.85 35.47 -12.44
N TYR A 309 -2.13 35.16 -12.63
CA TYR A 309 -3.18 36.17 -12.79
C TYR A 309 -3.30 37.05 -11.54
N ALA A 310 -3.47 36.45 -10.36
CA ALA A 310 -3.72 37.17 -9.11
C ALA A 310 -2.53 38.01 -8.64
N PHE A 311 -1.29 37.51 -8.79
CA PHE A 311 -0.11 38.13 -8.19
C PHE A 311 0.87 38.77 -9.18
N VAL A 312 0.75 38.49 -10.49
CA VAL A 312 1.62 39.10 -11.51
C VAL A 312 0.84 40.05 -12.40
N LEU A 313 -0.35 39.66 -12.88
CA LEU A 313 -1.10 40.44 -13.87
C LEU A 313 -2.18 41.36 -13.26
N HIS A 314 -2.75 40.99 -12.11
CA HIS A 314 -3.89 41.66 -11.49
C HIS A 314 -3.65 41.90 -9.98
N ALA A 315 -2.45 42.34 -9.64
CA ALA A 315 -2.03 42.62 -8.28
C ALA A 315 -2.78 43.84 -7.69
N GLN A 316 -3.98 43.62 -7.17
CA GLN A 316 -4.80 44.61 -6.47
C GLN A 316 -4.67 44.47 -4.94
N GLY A 317 -4.89 45.57 -4.21
CA GLY A 317 -4.68 45.65 -2.76
C GLY A 317 -5.42 44.58 -1.95
N ASP A 318 -6.67 44.29 -2.29
CA ASP A 318 -7.49 43.26 -1.61
C ASP A 318 -6.99 41.83 -1.82
N ILE A 319 -6.47 41.53 -3.01
CA ILE A 319 -5.91 40.21 -3.34
C ILE A 319 -4.59 40.00 -2.60
N ILE A 320 -3.79 41.06 -2.46
CA ILE A 320 -2.52 41.00 -1.72
C ILE A 320 -2.77 40.90 -0.21
N ALA A 321 -3.74 41.65 0.32
CA ALA A 321 -4.04 41.70 1.75
C ALA A 321 -4.61 40.37 2.30
N TYR A 322 -5.46 39.70 1.53
CA TYR A 322 -6.16 38.49 1.97
C TYR A 322 -5.74 37.21 1.23
N GLY A 323 -4.88 37.33 0.22
CA GLY A 323 -4.51 36.20 -0.64
C GLY A 323 -3.37 35.34 -0.13
N GLY A 324 -2.74 35.68 1.00
CA GLY A 324 -1.59 34.94 1.53
C GLY A 324 -1.87 33.45 1.75
N LEU A 325 -3.03 33.11 2.34
CA LEU A 325 -3.45 31.72 2.53
C LEU A 325 -3.69 31.01 1.19
N ALA A 326 -4.42 31.68 0.29
CA ALA A 326 -4.72 31.11 -1.02
C ALA A 326 -3.44 30.87 -1.82
N LEU A 327 -2.47 31.79 -1.76
CA LEU A 327 -1.16 31.64 -2.38
C LEU A 327 -0.37 30.47 -1.78
N ALA A 328 -0.22 30.43 -0.46
CA ALA A 328 0.52 29.36 0.22
C ALA A 328 -0.06 27.98 -0.11
N TRP A 329 -1.39 27.85 -0.06
CA TRP A 329 -2.06 26.60 -0.39
C TRP A 329 -1.97 26.25 -1.88
N SER A 330 -2.01 27.25 -2.78
CA SER A 330 -1.87 27.03 -4.23
C SER A 330 -0.44 26.65 -4.62
N LEU A 331 0.58 27.17 -3.94
CA LEU A 331 1.97 26.74 -4.09
C LEU A 331 2.14 25.29 -3.62
N TYR A 332 1.56 24.93 -2.46
CA TYR A 332 1.53 23.55 -1.99
C TYR A 332 0.85 22.63 -3.01
N ASN A 333 -0.34 23.01 -3.50
CA ASN A 333 -1.05 22.27 -4.53
C ASN A 333 -0.23 22.13 -5.82
N ALA A 334 0.46 23.18 -6.27
CA ALA A 334 1.28 23.12 -7.47
C ALA A 334 2.42 22.09 -7.33
N ILE A 335 3.06 22.02 -6.17
CA ILE A 335 4.09 21.00 -5.87
C ILE A 335 3.47 19.59 -5.90
N ILE A 336 2.37 19.37 -5.17
CA ILE A 336 1.73 18.06 -5.09
C ILE A 336 1.20 17.61 -6.46
N LEU A 337 0.53 18.49 -7.21
CA LEU A 337 0.01 18.18 -8.54
C LEU A 337 1.13 17.89 -9.54
N THR A 338 2.28 18.57 -9.42
CA THR A 338 3.48 18.26 -10.21
C THR A 338 3.94 16.83 -9.93
N ILE A 339 4.04 16.45 -8.65
CA ILE A 339 4.42 15.09 -8.25
C ILE A 339 3.39 14.07 -8.76
N VAL A 340 2.09 14.33 -8.65
CA VAL A 340 1.02 13.45 -9.18
C VAL A 340 1.13 13.28 -10.69
N CYS A 341 1.43 14.35 -11.44
CA CYS A 341 1.67 14.29 -12.88
C CYS A 341 2.89 13.42 -13.21
N LEU A 342 3.99 13.56 -12.45
CA LEU A 342 5.18 12.73 -12.61
C LEU A 342 4.92 11.26 -12.30
N VAL A 343 4.14 10.97 -11.25
CA VAL A 343 3.74 9.60 -10.89
C VAL A 343 2.90 8.98 -12.01
N SER A 344 2.05 9.76 -12.66
CA SER A 344 1.20 9.31 -13.79
C SER A 344 2.01 8.85 -15.02
N ILE A 345 3.33 9.04 -15.02
CA ILE A 345 4.26 8.54 -16.04
C ILE A 345 4.98 7.31 -15.48
N GLU A 346 4.41 6.13 -15.72
CA GLU A 346 4.91 4.86 -15.21
C GLU A 346 6.30 4.52 -15.76
N GLN A 347 7.19 4.08 -14.87
CA GLN A 347 8.54 3.68 -15.23
C GLN A 347 8.60 2.18 -15.57
N PRO A 348 9.44 1.79 -16.56
CA PRO A 348 9.52 0.41 -16.98
C PRO A 348 10.11 -0.46 -15.87
N ARG A 349 9.47 -1.59 -15.59
CA ARG A 349 9.95 -2.60 -14.65
C ARG A 349 10.59 -3.74 -15.43
N ARG A 350 11.92 -3.69 -15.55
CA ARG A 350 12.71 -4.71 -16.27
C ARG A 350 12.91 -6.02 -15.48
N ARG A 351 12.48 -6.09 -14.22
CA ARG A 351 12.70 -7.25 -13.34
C ARG A 351 11.35 -7.86 -13.00
N LYS A 352 11.25 -9.18 -13.15
CA LYS A 352 10.05 -9.98 -12.80
C LYS A 352 9.94 -10.31 -11.31
N ALA A 353 11.05 -10.20 -10.56
CA ALA A 353 11.10 -10.50 -9.14
C ALA A 353 12.04 -9.53 -8.43
N GLU A 354 11.65 -9.13 -7.22
CA GLU A 354 12.46 -8.26 -6.38
C GLU A 354 13.72 -8.96 -5.87
N ARG A 355 14.78 -8.15 -5.71
CA ARG A 355 16.10 -8.60 -5.25
C ARG A 355 16.43 -7.95 -3.92
N PHE A 356 16.93 -8.74 -2.98
CA PHE A 356 17.32 -8.28 -1.65
C PHE A 356 18.84 -8.38 -1.49
N GLU A 357 19.44 -7.31 -0.97
CA GLU A 357 20.88 -7.22 -0.71
C GLU A 357 21.24 -8.10 0.48
N ARG A 358 22.24 -8.98 0.28
CA ARG A 358 22.66 -9.97 1.29
C ARG A 358 24.14 -10.21 1.16
N ASP A 359 24.80 -10.30 2.30
CA ASP A 359 26.23 -10.50 2.39
C ASP A 359 26.54 -11.79 3.14
N GLU A 360 26.56 -12.91 2.41
CA GLU A 360 26.88 -14.23 2.96
C GLU A 360 27.73 -15.07 1.99
N PRO A 361 28.63 -15.92 2.50
CA PRO A 361 29.38 -16.85 1.67
C PRO A 361 28.49 -17.99 1.18
N VAL A 362 28.54 -18.26 -0.12
CA VAL A 362 27.80 -19.35 -0.78
C VAL A 362 28.79 -20.30 -1.43
N LEU A 363 28.60 -21.59 -1.17
CA LEU A 363 29.39 -22.65 -1.79
C LEU A 363 28.92 -22.87 -3.23
N PHE A 364 29.87 -22.94 -4.14
CA PHE A 364 29.67 -23.25 -5.55
C PHE A 364 30.39 -24.54 -5.90
N ASN A 365 29.82 -25.29 -6.82
CA ASN A 365 30.48 -26.37 -7.53
C ASN A 365 30.41 -26.07 -9.02
N ILE A 366 31.57 -25.86 -9.63
CA ILE A 366 31.73 -25.55 -11.05
C ILE A 366 32.53 -26.69 -11.68
N GLY A 367 31.85 -27.56 -12.43
CA GLY A 367 32.51 -28.70 -13.08
C GLY A 367 33.27 -29.63 -12.12
N GLY A 368 32.75 -29.84 -10.90
CA GLY A 368 33.36 -30.68 -9.87
C GLY A 368 34.34 -29.95 -8.95
N ARG A 369 34.63 -28.65 -9.20
CA ARG A 369 35.54 -27.86 -8.36
C ARG A 369 34.73 -27.02 -7.37
N PRO A 370 34.93 -27.21 -6.05
CA PRO A 370 34.31 -26.36 -5.05
C PRO A 370 34.93 -24.96 -5.07
N GLY A 371 34.11 -23.94 -4.93
CA GLY A 371 34.50 -22.55 -4.78
C GLY A 371 33.58 -21.84 -3.78
N VAL A 372 34.02 -20.71 -3.24
CA VAL A 372 33.20 -19.89 -2.34
C VAL A 372 33.10 -18.51 -2.94
N TYR A 373 31.86 -18.02 -3.09
CA TYR A 373 31.59 -16.69 -3.59
C TYR A 373 30.66 -15.96 -2.64
N ARG A 374 30.86 -14.65 -2.51
CA ARG A 374 30.10 -13.82 -1.57
C ARG A 374 28.86 -13.30 -2.28
N LEU A 375 27.67 -13.62 -1.75
CA LEU A 375 26.41 -13.12 -2.27
C LEU A 375 26.39 -11.59 -2.15
N ALA A 376 25.81 -10.91 -3.13
CA ALA A 376 25.56 -9.47 -3.12
C ALA A 376 24.06 -9.16 -3.08
N ASP A 377 23.29 -9.85 -3.94
CA ASP A 377 21.84 -9.76 -3.97
C ASP A 377 21.20 -11.03 -4.53
N MET A 378 19.97 -11.32 -4.12
CA MET A 378 19.20 -12.50 -4.58
C MET A 378 17.73 -12.19 -4.79
N SER A 379 17.12 -12.82 -5.79
CA SER A 379 15.68 -12.99 -5.99
C SER A 379 15.35 -14.48 -6.15
N ILE A 380 14.07 -14.83 -6.22
CA ILE A 380 13.62 -16.20 -6.59
C ILE A 380 14.03 -16.64 -8.01
N THR A 381 14.50 -15.72 -8.86
CA THR A 381 14.88 -15.98 -10.27
C THR A 381 16.38 -15.97 -10.52
N GLY A 382 17.19 -15.43 -9.60
CA GLY A 382 18.63 -15.40 -9.76
C GLY A 382 19.33 -14.63 -8.65
N ALA A 383 20.66 -14.66 -8.68
CA ALA A 383 21.51 -14.02 -7.67
C ALA A 383 22.71 -13.34 -8.31
N ARG A 384 23.31 -12.38 -7.60
CA ARG A 384 24.56 -11.71 -7.94
C ARG A 384 25.59 -11.99 -6.86
N PHE A 385 26.82 -12.23 -7.27
CA PHE A 385 27.95 -12.53 -6.39
C PHE A 385 29.11 -11.59 -6.67
N VAL A 386 29.85 -11.24 -5.62
CA VAL A 386 31.10 -10.47 -5.71
C VAL A 386 32.25 -11.44 -5.94
N SER A 387 33.11 -11.13 -6.91
CA SER A 387 34.31 -11.90 -7.19
C SER A 387 35.30 -11.16 -8.09
N ASP A 388 36.58 -11.20 -7.72
CA ASP A 388 37.67 -10.70 -8.58
C ASP A 388 37.97 -11.64 -9.76
N ASN A 389 37.55 -12.91 -9.67
CA ASN A 389 37.76 -13.90 -10.73
C ASN A 389 36.43 -14.62 -11.07
N PRO A 390 35.52 -13.95 -11.81
CA PRO A 390 34.20 -14.47 -12.10
C PRO A 390 34.25 -15.63 -13.12
N PRO A 391 33.43 -16.68 -12.94
CA PRO A 391 33.29 -17.73 -13.93
C PRO A 391 32.90 -17.19 -15.33
N PRO A 392 33.26 -17.90 -16.41
CA PRO A 392 32.78 -17.61 -17.75
C PRO A 392 31.24 -17.61 -17.85
N VAL A 393 30.70 -16.70 -18.68
CA VAL A 393 29.27 -16.66 -19.00
C VAL A 393 28.88 -17.92 -19.79
N GLY A 394 27.71 -18.47 -19.50
CA GLY A 394 27.18 -19.69 -20.13
C GLY A 394 27.56 -20.97 -19.41
N ILE A 395 28.35 -20.92 -18.34
CA ILE A 395 28.69 -22.10 -17.53
C ILE A 395 27.56 -22.42 -16.56
N ALA A 396 27.18 -23.71 -16.51
CA ALA A 396 26.31 -24.27 -15.50
C ALA A 396 27.05 -24.40 -14.17
N VAL A 397 26.39 -23.96 -13.10
CA VAL A 397 26.94 -23.95 -11.75
C VAL A 397 25.91 -24.52 -10.79
N HIS A 398 26.39 -25.18 -9.74
CA HIS A 398 25.57 -25.60 -8.62
C HIS A 398 25.95 -24.76 -7.40
N CYS A 399 25.00 -24.08 -6.77
CA CYS A 399 25.24 -23.31 -5.57
C CYS A 399 24.42 -23.85 -4.39
N THR A 400 25.04 -23.91 -3.21
CA THR A 400 24.37 -24.37 -1.99
C THR A 400 23.80 -23.17 -1.24
N LEU A 401 22.48 -23.00 -1.29
CA LEU A 401 21.74 -21.95 -0.59
C LEU A 401 20.95 -22.59 0.57
N ARG A 402 21.29 -22.24 1.82
CA ARG A 402 20.65 -22.80 3.04
C ARG A 402 20.50 -24.32 2.97
N GLU A 403 21.62 -25.00 2.72
CA GLU A 403 21.72 -26.47 2.63
C GLU A 403 20.99 -27.09 1.42
N ARG A 404 20.40 -26.30 0.53
CA ARG A 404 19.79 -26.78 -0.72
C ARG A 404 20.73 -26.54 -1.88
N ASN A 405 20.91 -27.56 -2.73
CA ASN A 405 21.77 -27.46 -3.89
C ASN A 405 20.94 -27.04 -5.11
N VAL A 406 21.23 -25.85 -5.64
CA VAL A 406 20.43 -25.19 -6.68
C VAL A 406 21.25 -25.10 -7.95
N ALA A 407 20.70 -25.63 -9.05
CA ALA A 407 21.28 -25.49 -10.38
C ALA A 407 21.04 -24.08 -10.94
N ALA A 408 22.06 -23.49 -11.55
CA ALA A 408 22.01 -22.17 -12.13
C ALA A 408 22.93 -22.02 -13.34
N LEU A 409 22.72 -20.96 -14.11
CA LEU A 409 23.54 -20.59 -15.26
C LEU A 409 24.16 -19.21 -15.02
N VAL A 410 25.45 -19.06 -15.27
CA VAL A 410 26.11 -17.75 -15.27
C VAL A 410 25.63 -16.97 -16.50
N VAL A 411 24.87 -15.90 -16.30
CA VAL A 411 24.23 -15.14 -17.40
C VAL A 411 24.94 -13.83 -17.73
N ARG A 412 25.72 -13.29 -16.79
CA ARG A 412 26.35 -11.98 -16.97
C ARG A 412 27.55 -11.80 -16.03
N ARG A 413 28.59 -11.11 -16.49
CA ARG A 413 29.64 -10.54 -15.63
C ARG A 413 29.30 -9.11 -15.23
N THR A 414 29.50 -8.75 -13.97
CA THR A 414 29.32 -7.39 -13.46
C THR A 414 30.70 -6.75 -13.23
N ALA A 415 30.73 -5.45 -12.97
CA ALA A 415 31.99 -4.74 -12.71
C ALA A 415 32.74 -5.30 -11.49
N ASP A 416 32.01 -5.86 -10.53
CA ASP A 416 32.47 -6.36 -9.23
C ASP A 416 32.28 -7.89 -9.07
N GLY A 417 31.89 -8.61 -10.12
CA GLY A 417 31.61 -10.05 -10.01
C GLY A 417 30.76 -10.63 -11.14
N PHE A 418 29.72 -11.39 -10.80
CA PHE A 418 28.88 -12.07 -11.78
C PHE A 418 27.44 -12.29 -11.30
N ALA A 419 26.55 -12.56 -12.24
CA ALA A 419 25.15 -12.87 -11.99
C ALA A 419 24.79 -14.25 -12.56
N ILE A 420 24.02 -14.98 -11.78
CA ILE A 420 23.45 -16.27 -12.16
C ILE A 420 21.93 -16.15 -12.32
N ARG A 421 21.38 -16.95 -13.22
CA ARG A 421 19.95 -17.22 -13.34
C ARG A 421 19.71 -18.64 -12.86
N PHE A 422 18.78 -18.82 -11.94
CA PHE A 422 18.43 -20.15 -11.47
C PHE A 422 17.72 -20.95 -12.55
N ASP A 423 17.86 -22.27 -12.49
CA ASP A 423 17.09 -23.17 -13.34
C ASP A 423 15.59 -23.06 -13.03
N GLU A 424 14.76 -23.23 -14.06
CA GLU A 424 13.31 -23.03 -13.98
C GLU A 424 12.52 -24.31 -13.70
N THR A 425 13.21 -25.44 -13.50
CA THR A 425 12.55 -26.70 -13.13
C THR A 425 11.75 -26.55 -11.83
N LEU A 426 10.64 -27.29 -11.73
CA LEU A 426 9.71 -27.17 -10.60
C LEU A 426 10.40 -27.45 -9.26
N ASN A 427 11.26 -28.47 -9.20
CA ASN A 427 11.99 -28.82 -7.97
C ASN A 427 12.91 -27.68 -7.53
N THR A 428 13.70 -27.12 -8.45
CA THR A 428 14.58 -25.98 -8.16
C THR A 428 13.78 -24.76 -7.71
N ARG A 429 12.63 -24.48 -8.34
CA ARG A 429 11.73 -23.39 -7.90
C ARG A 429 11.20 -23.60 -6.49
N VAL A 430 10.77 -24.81 -6.13
CA VAL A 430 10.28 -25.13 -4.77
C VAL A 430 11.40 -24.94 -3.74
N ASP A 431 12.60 -25.43 -4.04
CA ASP A 431 13.76 -25.28 -3.17
C ASP A 431 14.17 -23.82 -2.98
N LEU A 432 14.13 -23.04 -4.06
CA LEU A 432 14.40 -21.60 -4.02
C LEU A 432 13.36 -20.82 -3.23
N ILE A 433 12.06 -21.08 -3.43
CA ILE A 433 11.00 -20.42 -2.67
C ILE A 433 11.19 -20.71 -1.18
N ARG A 434 11.43 -21.98 -0.83
CA ARG A 434 11.70 -22.36 0.57
C ARG A 434 12.93 -21.65 1.11
N ALA A 435 14.08 -21.78 0.45
CA ALA A 435 15.32 -21.14 0.89
C ALA A 435 15.17 -19.63 1.00
N PHE A 436 14.60 -18.97 0.00
CA PHE A 436 14.48 -17.52 -0.09
C PHE A 436 13.54 -16.93 0.96
N TYR A 437 12.34 -17.50 1.11
CA TYR A 437 11.35 -16.96 2.04
C TYR A 437 11.53 -17.46 3.48
N SER A 438 12.16 -18.61 3.71
CA SER A 438 12.48 -19.10 5.06
C SER A 438 13.88 -18.70 5.55
N GLY A 439 14.78 -18.27 4.67
CA GLY A 439 16.19 -18.05 4.99
C GLY A 439 16.54 -16.65 5.47
N ASP A 440 15.58 -15.92 6.04
CA ASP A 440 15.70 -14.52 6.44
C ASP A 440 16.16 -13.57 5.32
N TYR A 441 16.18 -13.96 4.03
CA TYR A 441 16.75 -13.13 2.95
C TYR A 441 15.96 -11.84 2.71
N VAL A 442 14.65 -11.88 2.96
CA VAL A 442 13.75 -10.75 2.75
C VAL A 442 13.90 -9.75 3.90
N THR A 443 14.73 -8.72 3.71
CA THR A 443 14.68 -7.52 4.56
C THR A 443 13.62 -6.57 4.04
N ALA A 444 12.47 -6.60 4.70
CA ALA A 444 11.50 -5.53 4.72
C ALA A 444 12.16 -4.16 4.93
N PHE A 445 11.79 -3.14 4.17
CA PHE A 445 12.21 -1.76 4.47
C PHE A 445 11.61 -1.32 5.82
N THR A 446 12.44 -0.91 6.78
CA THR A 446 12.02 -0.74 8.18
C THR A 446 11.76 0.71 8.63
N GLY A 447 12.13 1.73 7.85
CA GLY A 447 11.92 3.12 8.27
C GLY A 447 12.23 4.19 7.23
N ILE A 448 11.60 5.37 7.41
CA ILE A 448 11.76 6.54 6.54
C ILE A 448 13.19 7.10 6.59
N ARG A 449 13.73 7.47 5.42
CA ARG A 449 14.88 8.37 5.28
C ARG A 449 14.42 9.64 4.55
N ALA A 450 14.19 10.74 5.28
CA ALA A 450 13.60 11.96 4.71
C ALA A 450 14.54 12.72 3.74
N ALA A 451 15.84 12.82 4.05
CA ALA A 451 16.80 13.58 3.22
C ALA A 451 17.01 13.01 1.79
N PRO A 452 17.01 11.68 1.56
CA PRO A 452 17.03 11.10 0.22
C PRO A 452 15.79 11.36 -0.66
N LEU A 453 14.63 11.76 -0.09
CA LEU A 453 13.40 11.97 -0.86
C LEU A 453 13.44 13.22 -1.71
N GLY A 454 13.83 14.34 -1.09
CA GLY A 454 14.03 15.59 -1.82
C GLY A 454 15.02 15.41 -2.96
N LYS A 455 16.12 14.67 -2.71
CA LYS A 455 17.09 14.33 -3.75
C LYS A 455 16.49 13.45 -4.86
N ALA A 456 15.71 12.42 -4.54
CA ALA A 456 15.08 11.56 -5.53
C ALA A 456 14.07 12.32 -6.40
N ILE A 457 13.23 13.16 -5.79
CA ILE A 457 12.26 14.01 -6.49
C ILE A 457 13.01 15.05 -7.35
N MET A 458 14.08 15.67 -6.84
CA MET A 458 14.89 16.63 -7.61
C MET A 458 15.62 15.97 -8.79
N MET A 459 16.24 14.80 -8.61
CA MET A 459 16.82 14.03 -9.73
C MET A 459 15.74 13.69 -10.76
N ARG A 460 14.53 13.39 -10.33
CA ARG A 460 13.42 13.14 -11.25
C ARG A 460 12.96 14.36 -12.03
N ILE A 461 12.95 15.54 -11.40
CA ILE A 461 12.53 16.80 -12.04
C ILE A 461 13.62 17.34 -12.97
N PHE A 462 14.90 17.22 -12.58
CA PHE A 462 16.02 17.90 -13.25
C PHE A 462 16.96 17.00 -14.06
N GLY A 463 16.81 15.67 -13.99
CA GLY A 463 17.63 14.70 -14.73
C GLY A 463 18.71 14.04 -13.89
#